data_AF-A0A2G7GRL1-F1
#
_entry.id   AF-A0A2G7GRL1-F1
#
_cell.length_a   1.000
_cell.length_b   1.000
_cell.length_c   1.000
_cell.angle_alpha   90.00
_cell.angle_beta   90.00
_cell.angle_gamma   90.00
#
_symmetry.space_group_name_H-M   'P 1'
#
loop_
_entity.id
_entity.type
_entity.pdbx_description
1 polymer ?
#
loop_
_entity_poly.entity_id
_entity_poly.type
_entity_poly.pdbx_seq_one_letter_code
_entity_poly.pdbx_strand_id
1 'polypeptide(L)'
;MPEVLDLDLSHAQKPIEFTLPHLRTTRPTTFLLRDQLPAQVLATEAPTLGWDTVFAVRLPDVNSALMKSDKYPKTFEITVDPSENYSIQGTFGSWQVARGGDGKIVYLSIPIPTGTMTSGTKSYPLDGSQVYISVNLKYVPQKQGSNALKASDSDVEVDDLVVNPEARSEEDPAVVIQNLKFAQNPPSTFIKSLMIGALLEWFNANLIQFAYVFSTVNLNERADQEQFQWLKPTYTSYGYSDGATDEKSYFGVLNMTDDRSPEGLENHLPPAAIPEEARASFSIAMERFLEKMVLPGLPKGFPNASDTDFTLANNNTVIQNTRTVIADKIKVGLIWYTPEIETFELQVVGNEIQIHTITKVNISPGIDTFVDNTSYQEIIVVNKPDGSQTLDFKQTRDPRTNHWVKTATWVTVTEIIISVAGTIALGVAGTVIKGIARTIVAVVIIALVAGFAAATPALIAAVAGGEAGEKLPSIDLLVLNSTAPIKWPGASEFKLTSAGLNGSFQMGGDPGFTI
;
A
#
# COMPACT_ATOMS: atom_id res chain seq x y z
N MET A 1 20.85 47.78 42.40
CA MET A 1 19.96 47.63 41.22
C MET A 1 20.65 46.71 40.24
N PRO A 2 20.04 45.56 39.98
CA PRO A 2 19.81 45.16 38.60
C PRO A 2 18.33 44.83 38.35
N GLU A 3 17.94 45.12 37.13
CA GLU A 3 16.63 44.99 36.49
C GLU A 3 16.17 43.53 36.44
N VAL A 4 14.94 43.27 36.87
CA VAL A 4 14.24 42.01 36.63
C VAL A 4 13.60 42.13 35.25
N LEU A 5 14.03 41.28 34.32
CA LEU A 5 13.43 41.16 33.00
C LEU A 5 12.27 40.16 33.10
N ASP A 6 11.05 40.66 33.22
CA ASP A 6 9.83 39.86 33.06
C ASP A 6 9.68 39.48 31.58
N LEU A 7 9.92 38.21 31.28
CA LEU A 7 9.63 37.61 29.98
C LEU A 7 8.18 37.14 29.98
N ASP A 8 7.30 38.00 29.46
CA ASP A 8 5.92 37.67 29.11
C ASP A 8 5.91 36.55 28.05
N LEU A 9 5.53 35.34 28.46
CA LEU A 9 5.39 34.15 27.62
C LEU A 9 3.98 34.00 27.01
N SER A 10 3.25 35.10 26.79
CA SER A 10 1.94 35.08 26.12
C SER A 10 2.07 35.24 24.60
N HIS A 11 2.81 34.35 23.93
CA HIS A 11 2.60 34.11 22.50
C HIS A 11 2.29 32.63 22.30
N ALA A 12 1.00 32.31 22.28
CA ALA A 12 0.51 31.06 21.74
C ALA A 12 1.06 30.92 20.31
N GLN A 13 2.03 30.01 20.13
CA GLN A 13 2.42 29.54 18.81
C GLN A 13 1.16 29.03 18.13
N LYS A 14 0.67 29.77 17.13
CA LYS A 14 -0.24 29.22 16.15
C LYS A 14 0.40 27.92 15.65
N PRO A 15 -0.32 26.78 15.61
CA PRO A 15 0.22 25.61 14.95
C PRO A 15 0.61 26.02 13.54
N ILE A 16 1.89 25.85 13.21
CA ILE A 16 2.35 26.00 11.84
C ILE A 16 1.68 24.84 11.10
N GLU A 17 0.58 25.12 10.41
CA GLU A 17 0.03 24.20 9.42
C GLU A 17 1.09 24.06 8.32
N PHE A 18 1.92 23.02 8.45
CA PHE A 18 2.78 22.59 7.36
C PHE A 18 1.90 21.84 6.37
N THR A 19 1.23 22.59 5.49
CA THR A 19 0.57 21.98 4.34
C THR A 19 1.67 21.50 3.41
N LEU A 20 1.88 20.18 3.30
CA LEU A 20 2.73 19.61 2.26
C LEU A 20 2.24 20.17 0.92
N PRO A 21 3.11 20.81 0.12
CA PRO A 21 2.70 21.32 -1.18
C PRO A 21 2.14 20.16 -1.99
N HIS A 22 0.94 20.33 -2.55
CA HIS A 22 0.34 19.34 -3.43
C HIS A 22 1.36 18.94 -4.50
N LEU A 23 1.43 17.65 -4.86
CA LEU A 23 2.29 17.12 -5.92
C LEU A 23 2.34 17.97 -7.21
N ARG A 24 1.31 18.78 -7.49
CA ARG A 24 1.21 19.66 -8.66
C ARG A 24 2.04 20.94 -8.57
N THR A 25 2.40 21.42 -7.38
CA THR A 25 3.03 22.74 -7.17
C THR A 25 4.57 22.72 -7.07
N THR A 26 5.19 21.54 -6.93
CA THR A 26 6.66 21.37 -6.76
C THR A 26 7.33 20.55 -7.86
N ARG A 27 6.67 20.39 -9.02
CA ARG A 27 7.17 19.50 -10.09
C ARG A 27 8.35 20.10 -10.85
N PRO A 28 9.43 19.34 -11.10
CA PRO A 28 10.58 19.81 -11.86
C PRO A 28 10.21 20.15 -13.32
N THR A 29 10.94 21.09 -13.90
CA THR A 29 10.78 21.54 -15.31
C THR A 29 11.40 20.59 -16.31
N THR A 30 12.33 19.74 -15.88
CA THR A 30 12.94 18.63 -16.65
C THR A 30 12.47 17.30 -16.09
N PHE A 31 12.60 16.22 -16.87
CA PHE A 31 12.47 14.87 -16.33
C PHE A 31 13.58 14.65 -15.29
N LEU A 32 13.21 14.11 -14.14
CA LEU A 32 14.12 13.70 -13.08
C LEU A 32 13.79 12.27 -12.72
N LEU A 33 14.83 11.46 -12.54
CA LEU A 33 14.67 10.12 -12.02
C LEU A 33 14.11 10.17 -10.60
N ARG A 34 13.42 9.10 -10.20
CA ARG A 34 12.72 9.03 -8.92
C ARG A 34 13.63 9.31 -7.72
N ASP A 35 14.87 8.82 -7.74
CA ASP A 35 15.90 9.05 -6.70
C ASP A 35 16.42 10.49 -6.66
N GLN A 36 16.20 11.26 -7.71
CA GLN A 36 16.55 12.67 -7.82
C GLN A 36 15.40 13.60 -7.44
N LEU A 37 14.19 13.06 -7.22
CA LEU A 37 13.04 13.86 -6.82
C LEU A 37 13.17 14.33 -5.36
N PRO A 38 12.69 15.54 -5.03
CA PRO A 38 12.63 15.99 -3.65
C PRO A 38 11.80 15.02 -2.79
N ALA A 39 12.29 14.67 -1.60
CA ALA A 39 11.61 13.74 -0.71
C ALA A 39 10.15 14.14 -0.41
N GLN A 40 9.84 15.45 -0.40
CA GLN A 40 8.49 15.97 -0.18
C GLN A 40 7.50 15.56 -1.29
N VAL A 41 7.98 15.32 -2.51
CA VAL A 41 7.17 14.81 -3.62
C VAL A 41 6.76 13.35 -3.34
N LEU A 42 7.62 12.58 -2.71
CA LEU A 42 7.38 11.15 -2.43
C LEU A 42 6.71 10.93 -1.07
N ALA A 43 6.75 11.92 -0.17
CA ALA A 43 6.27 11.80 1.21
C ALA A 43 4.76 11.51 1.33
N THR A 44 3.96 11.82 0.32
CA THR A 44 2.51 11.56 0.30
C THR A 44 2.14 10.21 -0.32
N GLU A 45 3.13 9.45 -0.79
CA GLU A 45 2.89 8.14 -1.37
C GLU A 45 2.53 7.10 -0.30
N ALA A 46 1.96 5.99 -0.76
CA ALA A 46 1.61 4.81 0.02
C ALA A 46 2.54 3.62 -0.34
N PRO A 47 3.86 3.69 -0.08
CA PRO A 47 4.74 2.57 -0.30
C PRO A 47 4.42 1.43 0.67
N THR A 48 4.67 0.18 0.27
CA THR A 48 4.50 -0.99 1.14
C THR A 48 5.63 -1.16 2.17
N LEU A 49 6.58 -0.22 2.23
CA LEU A 49 7.71 -0.19 3.18
C LEU A 49 8.53 -1.49 3.18
N GLY A 50 8.73 -2.08 2.00
CA GLY A 50 9.54 -3.30 1.79
C GLY A 50 8.74 -4.59 1.75
N TRP A 51 7.49 -4.59 2.21
CA TRP A 51 6.57 -5.73 2.05
C TRP A 51 6.10 -5.84 0.59
N ASP A 52 5.83 -7.05 0.11
CA ASP A 52 5.34 -7.24 -1.27
C ASP A 52 3.89 -6.84 -1.44
N THR A 53 3.05 -7.22 -0.47
CA THR A 53 1.65 -6.84 -0.44
C THR A 53 1.21 -6.42 0.94
N VAL A 54 0.24 -5.51 0.99
CA VAL A 54 -0.36 -5.01 2.22
C VAL A 54 -1.87 -4.96 2.05
N PHE A 55 -2.63 -5.62 2.94
CA PHE A 55 -4.08 -5.45 3.04
C PHE A 55 -4.40 -4.70 4.33
N ALA A 56 -4.87 -3.46 4.24
CA ALA A 56 -5.21 -2.63 5.39
C ALA A 56 -6.72 -2.38 5.50
N VAL A 57 -7.23 -2.40 6.73
CA VAL A 57 -8.61 -2.04 7.11
C VAL A 57 -8.61 -0.95 8.18
N ARG A 58 -9.69 -0.17 8.28
CA ARG A 58 -9.80 0.89 9.30
C ARG A 58 -10.10 0.31 10.68
N LEU A 59 -9.59 0.97 11.72
CA LEU A 59 -9.77 0.56 13.12
C LEU A 59 -11.25 0.39 13.55
N PRO A 60 -12.21 1.24 13.15
CA PRO A 60 -13.62 1.05 13.49
C PRO A 60 -14.19 -0.29 13.01
N ASP A 61 -13.71 -0.79 11.87
CA ASP A 61 -14.16 -2.06 11.32
C ASP A 61 -13.64 -3.24 12.15
N VAL A 62 -12.36 -3.19 12.54
CA VAL A 62 -11.74 -4.16 13.47
C VAL A 62 -12.50 -4.18 14.80
N ASN A 63 -12.78 -3.00 15.35
CA ASN A 63 -13.49 -2.88 16.63
C ASN A 63 -14.94 -3.35 16.54
N SER A 64 -15.65 -3.06 15.45
CA SER A 64 -17.02 -3.55 15.23
C SER A 64 -17.05 -5.08 15.24
N ALA A 65 -16.13 -5.73 14.52
CA ALA A 65 -16.02 -7.18 14.49
C ALA A 65 -15.63 -7.77 15.87
N LEU A 66 -14.63 -7.18 16.54
CA LEU A 66 -14.13 -7.65 17.83
C LEU A 66 -15.20 -7.57 18.92
N MET A 67 -15.95 -6.46 18.99
CA MET A 67 -17.05 -6.30 19.95
C MET A 67 -18.18 -7.31 19.71
N LYS A 68 -18.53 -7.59 18.46
CA LYS A 68 -19.58 -8.57 18.08
C LYS A 68 -19.14 -10.03 18.31
N SER A 69 -17.84 -10.31 18.38
CA SER A 69 -17.31 -11.68 18.47
C SER A 69 -17.57 -12.38 19.81
N ASP A 70 -17.74 -11.59 20.87
CA ASP A 70 -17.81 -12.05 22.27
C ASP A 70 -16.57 -12.85 22.74
N LYS A 71 -15.47 -12.88 21.97
CA LYS A 71 -14.25 -13.69 22.21
C LYS A 71 -13.24 -13.03 23.15
N TYR A 72 -13.70 -12.54 24.29
CA TYR A 72 -12.87 -11.94 25.33
C TYR A 72 -13.34 -12.33 26.73
N PRO A 73 -12.44 -12.33 27.74
CA PRO A 73 -12.81 -12.66 29.11
C PRO A 73 -13.89 -11.72 29.63
N LYS A 74 -14.89 -12.26 30.34
CA LYS A 74 -16.02 -11.47 30.88
C LYS A 74 -15.82 -11.04 32.31
N THR A 75 -14.98 -11.76 33.05
CA THR A 75 -14.75 -11.55 34.47
C THR A 75 -13.26 -11.64 34.74
N PHE A 76 -12.83 -10.97 35.80
CA PHE A 76 -11.50 -11.14 36.36
C PHE A 76 -11.60 -11.28 37.86
N GLU A 77 -10.70 -12.08 38.42
CA GLU A 77 -10.55 -12.29 39.86
C GLU A 77 -9.12 -12.78 40.10
N ILE A 78 -8.41 -12.15 41.03
CA ILE A 78 -7.13 -12.62 41.54
C ILE A 78 -6.95 -12.19 42.99
N THR A 79 -6.41 -13.09 43.81
CA THR A 79 -5.88 -12.78 45.14
C THR A 79 -4.37 -12.72 45.03
N VAL A 80 -3.80 -11.52 45.21
CA VAL A 80 -2.37 -11.27 45.06
C VAL A 80 -1.62 -11.58 46.36
N ASP A 81 -2.18 -11.14 47.50
CA ASP A 81 -1.64 -11.46 48.82
C ASP A 81 -2.78 -11.76 49.81
N PRO A 82 -3.02 -13.05 50.14
CA PRO A 82 -4.03 -13.44 51.12
C PRO A 82 -3.78 -12.87 52.52
N SER A 83 -2.52 -12.65 52.91
CA SER A 83 -2.17 -12.17 54.26
C SER A 83 -2.54 -10.71 54.46
N GLU A 84 -2.51 -9.92 53.39
CA GLU A 84 -2.89 -8.50 53.37
C GLU A 84 -4.34 -8.29 52.87
N ASN A 85 -5.12 -9.36 52.71
CA ASN A 85 -6.46 -9.33 52.10
C ASN A 85 -6.47 -8.54 50.76
N TYR A 86 -5.41 -8.71 49.98
CA TYR A 86 -5.19 -7.99 48.74
C TYR A 86 -5.71 -8.81 47.56
N SER A 87 -6.87 -8.39 47.05
CA SER A 87 -7.55 -9.03 45.92
C SER A 87 -8.19 -8.00 45.00
N ILE A 88 -8.42 -8.39 43.75
CA ILE A 88 -9.16 -7.58 42.79
C ILE A 88 -10.12 -8.47 42.02
N GLN A 89 -11.33 -7.98 41.78
CA GLN A 89 -12.35 -8.73 41.03
C GLN A 89 -13.31 -7.79 40.30
N GLY A 90 -13.94 -8.29 39.24
CA GLY A 90 -14.93 -7.53 38.50
C GLY A 90 -15.35 -8.17 37.18
N THR A 91 -15.95 -7.35 36.34
CA THR A 91 -16.38 -7.70 34.99
C THR A 91 -15.65 -6.83 33.98
N PHE A 92 -15.41 -7.38 32.79
CA PHE A 92 -14.96 -6.61 31.63
C PHE A 92 -16.13 -6.31 30.70
N GLY A 93 -16.14 -5.10 30.16
CA GLY A 93 -16.93 -4.73 29.01
C GLY A 93 -16.29 -5.26 27.72
N SER A 94 -16.83 -4.88 26.57
CA SER A 94 -16.23 -5.25 25.29
C SER A 94 -14.85 -4.65 25.14
N TRP A 95 -13.86 -5.52 24.91
CA TRP A 95 -12.52 -5.09 24.55
C TRP A 95 -12.57 -4.38 23.20
N GLN A 96 -11.60 -3.51 22.94
CA GLN A 96 -11.45 -2.78 21.68
C GLN A 96 -9.97 -2.55 21.43
N VAL A 97 -9.54 -2.54 20.17
CA VAL A 97 -8.25 -1.98 19.79
C VAL A 97 -8.33 -0.46 19.95
N ALA A 98 -7.26 0.14 20.48
CA ALA A 98 -7.18 1.54 20.80
C ALA A 98 -5.94 2.19 20.18
N ARG A 99 -6.00 3.51 20.11
CA ARG A 99 -4.91 4.37 19.67
C ARG A 99 -3.72 4.38 20.64
N GLY A 100 -2.54 4.74 20.13
CA GLY A 100 -1.28 4.82 20.86
C GLY A 100 -0.31 3.66 20.65
N GLY A 101 -0.73 2.57 20.00
CA GLY A 101 0.19 1.55 19.49
C GLY A 101 0.83 1.94 18.16
N ASP A 102 1.85 1.22 17.70
CA ASP A 102 2.37 1.32 16.33
C ASP A 102 3.14 0.04 15.99
N GLY A 103 3.17 -0.32 14.71
CA GLY A 103 3.86 -1.51 14.24
C GLY A 103 3.29 -2.80 14.83
N LYS A 104 4.14 -3.58 15.54
CA LYS A 104 3.73 -4.82 16.23
C LYS A 104 2.96 -4.57 17.53
N ILE A 105 3.08 -3.37 18.10
CA ILE A 105 2.50 -3.07 19.40
C ILE A 105 1.05 -2.62 19.20
N VAL A 106 0.11 -3.43 19.69
CA VAL A 106 -1.32 -3.14 19.62
C VAL A 106 -1.81 -2.73 21.00
N TYR A 107 -2.49 -1.60 21.08
CA TYR A 107 -3.12 -1.16 22.32
C TYR A 107 -4.55 -1.70 22.37
N LEU A 108 -4.94 -2.23 23.52
CA LEU A 108 -6.31 -2.66 23.79
C LEU A 108 -6.91 -1.78 24.89
N SER A 109 -8.11 -1.30 24.66
CA SER A 109 -8.95 -0.64 25.65
C SER A 109 -9.95 -1.63 26.23
N ILE A 110 -9.96 -1.73 27.56
CA ILE A 110 -10.69 -2.74 28.31
C ILE A 110 -11.55 -2.02 29.36
N PRO A 111 -12.84 -1.81 29.08
CA PRO A 111 -13.77 -1.24 30.05
C PRO A 111 -13.98 -2.18 31.23
N ILE A 112 -14.12 -1.63 32.43
CA ILE A 112 -14.50 -2.32 33.67
C ILE A 112 -15.85 -1.74 34.12
N PRO A 113 -17.00 -2.31 33.69
CA PRO A 113 -18.30 -1.84 34.11
C PRO A 113 -18.49 -1.94 35.62
N THR A 114 -18.07 -3.05 36.20
CA THR A 114 -18.12 -3.27 37.66
C THR A 114 -16.81 -3.86 38.15
N GLY A 115 -16.27 -3.38 39.26
CA GLY A 115 -15.09 -3.98 39.86
C GLY A 115 -14.73 -3.38 41.21
N THR A 116 -13.93 -4.12 41.98
CA THR A 116 -13.43 -3.69 43.28
C THR A 116 -12.05 -4.27 43.55
N MET A 117 -11.23 -3.50 44.27
CA MET A 117 -10.02 -3.99 44.89
C MET A 117 -10.17 -3.93 46.41
N THR A 118 -9.81 -5.02 47.10
CA THR A 118 -9.66 -5.03 48.55
C THR A 118 -8.20 -4.95 48.91
N SER A 119 -7.87 -4.21 49.98
CA SER A 119 -6.55 -4.22 50.60
C SER A 119 -6.71 -3.90 52.09
N GLY A 120 -6.29 -4.83 52.94
CA GLY A 120 -6.61 -4.84 54.37
C GLY A 120 -8.12 -4.82 54.59
N THR A 121 -8.61 -3.81 55.31
CA THR A 121 -10.04 -3.62 55.60
C THR A 121 -10.75 -2.66 54.65
N LYS A 122 -10.03 -2.10 53.66
CA LYS A 122 -10.58 -1.10 52.74
C LYS A 122 -10.92 -1.72 51.40
N SER A 123 -12.00 -1.19 50.81
CA SER A 123 -12.44 -1.51 49.45
C SER A 123 -12.32 -0.26 48.59
N TYR A 124 -11.83 -0.44 47.37
CA TYR A 124 -11.63 0.63 46.40
C TYR A 124 -12.39 0.29 45.10
N PRO A 125 -13.34 1.12 44.66
CA PRO A 125 -14.15 0.82 43.49
C PRO A 125 -13.36 0.98 42.19
N LEU A 126 -13.69 0.16 41.21
CA LEU A 126 -13.21 0.22 39.83
C LEU A 126 -14.37 0.41 38.82
N ASP A 127 -15.60 0.58 39.30
CA ASP A 127 -16.78 0.73 38.45
C ASP A 127 -16.62 1.86 37.41
N GLY A 128 -16.94 1.53 36.16
CA GLY A 128 -16.79 2.41 35.00
C GLY A 128 -15.34 2.72 34.59
N SER A 129 -14.33 2.14 35.25
CA SER A 129 -12.92 2.39 34.91
C SER A 129 -12.56 1.76 33.57
N GLN A 130 -11.41 2.13 33.02
CA GLN A 130 -10.93 1.62 31.75
C GLN A 130 -9.43 1.37 31.85
N VAL A 131 -9.02 0.15 31.50
CA VAL A 131 -7.61 -0.24 31.40
C VAL A 131 -7.17 -0.15 29.96
N TYR A 132 -5.99 0.40 29.74
CA TYR A 132 -5.31 0.39 28.46
C TYR A 132 -4.08 -0.49 28.61
N ILE A 133 -4.01 -1.54 27.80
CA ILE A 133 -2.87 -2.47 27.77
C ILE A 133 -2.21 -2.43 26.40
N SER A 134 -0.92 -2.71 26.33
CA SER A 134 -0.24 -3.03 25.09
C SER A 134 0.08 -4.51 25.04
N VAL A 135 -0.16 -5.12 23.87
CA VAL A 135 0.11 -6.52 23.58
C VAL A 135 0.79 -6.64 22.22
N ASN A 136 1.42 -7.78 21.98
CA ASN A 136 1.80 -8.20 20.64
C ASN A 136 0.87 -9.33 20.19
N LEU A 137 0.76 -9.49 18.88
CA LEU A 137 0.07 -10.59 18.23
C LEU A 137 1.08 -11.56 17.59
N LYS A 138 0.62 -12.78 17.30
CA LYS A 138 1.36 -13.79 16.55
C LYS A 138 0.42 -14.58 15.63
N TYR A 139 0.96 -15.01 14.50
CA TYR A 139 0.30 -16.03 13.67
C TYR A 139 0.52 -17.41 14.28
N VAL A 140 -0.52 -18.22 14.29
CA VAL A 140 -0.50 -19.63 14.72
C VAL A 140 -1.31 -20.46 13.72
N PRO A 141 -1.01 -21.76 13.56
CA PRO A 141 -1.83 -22.63 12.72
C PRO A 141 -3.30 -22.55 13.12
N GLN A 142 -4.17 -22.43 12.12
CA GLN A 142 -5.60 -22.28 12.33
C GLN A 142 -6.15 -23.43 13.16
N LYS A 143 -7.01 -23.08 14.11
CA LYS A 143 -7.61 -24.07 15.00
C LYS A 143 -8.47 -25.06 14.21
N GLN A 144 -8.25 -26.36 14.45
CA GLN A 144 -9.04 -27.43 13.82
C GLN A 144 -10.55 -27.21 14.00
N GLY A 145 -11.31 -27.37 12.91
CA GLY A 145 -12.76 -27.15 12.87
C GLY A 145 -13.19 -25.71 12.61
N SER A 146 -12.25 -24.75 12.51
CA SER A 146 -12.52 -23.43 11.96
C SER A 146 -12.86 -23.52 10.46
N ASN A 147 -13.71 -22.62 9.98
CA ASN A 147 -14.05 -22.46 8.55
C ASN A 147 -13.73 -21.04 8.06
N ALA A 148 -12.86 -20.29 8.74
CA ALA A 148 -12.56 -18.90 8.38
C ALA A 148 -11.93 -18.80 6.99
N LEU A 149 -10.97 -19.69 6.71
CA LEU A 149 -10.48 -20.04 5.39
C LEU A 149 -10.30 -21.56 5.34
N LYS A 150 -10.26 -22.13 4.13
CA LYS A 150 -9.99 -23.55 3.94
C LYS A 150 -8.72 -23.69 3.14
N ALA A 151 -7.87 -24.62 3.57
CA ALA A 151 -6.78 -25.10 2.74
C ALA A 151 -7.37 -25.69 1.45
N SER A 152 -6.94 -25.17 0.29
CA SER A 152 -7.35 -25.68 -1.02
C SER A 152 -6.63 -26.99 -1.38
N ASP A 153 -5.51 -27.30 -0.71
CA ASP A 153 -4.74 -28.55 -0.80
C ASP A 153 -3.86 -28.78 0.44
N SER A 154 -3.11 -29.89 0.52
CA SER A 154 -2.26 -30.28 1.66
C SER A 154 -1.10 -29.33 1.96
N ASP A 155 -0.65 -28.58 0.96
CA ASP A 155 0.53 -27.71 1.06
C ASP A 155 0.18 -26.29 1.52
N VAL A 156 -1.12 -25.98 1.68
CA VAL A 156 -1.60 -24.67 2.13
C VAL A 156 -1.59 -24.60 3.65
N GLU A 157 -0.81 -23.68 4.19
CA GLU A 157 -0.81 -23.34 5.60
C GLU A 157 -1.86 -22.26 5.84
N VAL A 158 -2.77 -22.49 6.78
CA VAL A 158 -3.81 -21.50 7.15
C VAL A 158 -3.49 -21.03 8.55
N ASP A 159 -3.16 -19.75 8.69
CA ASP A 159 -2.70 -19.17 9.95
C ASP A 159 -3.67 -18.11 10.47
N ASP A 160 -3.98 -18.19 11.77
CA ASP A 160 -4.81 -17.23 12.49
C ASP A 160 -3.91 -16.24 13.26
N LEU A 161 -4.16 -14.94 13.12
CA LEU A 161 -3.51 -13.88 13.90
C LEU A 161 -4.23 -13.72 15.24
N VAL A 162 -3.56 -14.04 16.34
CA VAL A 162 -4.11 -13.99 17.70
C VAL A 162 -3.20 -13.20 18.63
N VAL A 163 -3.70 -12.82 19.81
CA VAL A 163 -2.84 -12.25 20.84
C VAL A 163 -1.72 -13.23 21.23
N ASN A 164 -0.51 -12.73 21.45
CA ASN A 164 0.59 -13.55 21.95
C ASN A 164 0.60 -13.54 23.48
N PRO A 165 0.25 -14.64 24.17
CA PRO A 165 0.24 -14.72 25.62
C PRO A 165 1.64 -14.97 26.22
N GLU A 166 2.66 -15.18 25.39
CA GLU A 166 4.01 -15.49 25.85
C GLU A 166 4.83 -14.22 26.01
N ALA A 167 5.53 -14.10 27.16
CA ALA A 167 6.55 -13.09 27.35
C ALA A 167 7.74 -13.37 26.41
N ARG A 168 8.27 -12.33 25.77
CA ARG A 168 9.46 -12.46 24.91
C ARG A 168 10.74 -12.48 25.73
N SER A 169 10.75 -11.74 26.85
CA SER A 169 11.81 -11.73 27.85
C SER A 169 11.27 -11.20 29.19
N GLU A 170 12.10 -11.18 30.23
CA GLU A 170 11.77 -10.49 31.48
C GLU A 170 11.55 -8.98 31.28
N GLU A 171 12.17 -8.39 30.26
CA GLU A 171 12.05 -6.97 29.91
C GLU A 171 10.87 -6.68 28.96
N ASP A 172 10.24 -7.73 28.44
CA ASP A 172 9.22 -7.66 27.39
C ASP A 172 8.10 -8.67 27.67
N PRO A 173 7.28 -8.39 28.70
CA PRO A 173 6.18 -9.26 29.10
C PRO A 173 5.08 -9.28 28.04
N ALA A 174 4.21 -10.31 28.11
CA ALA A 174 3.10 -10.45 27.16
C ALA A 174 2.13 -9.25 27.22
N VAL A 175 1.98 -8.64 28.40
CA VAL A 175 1.11 -7.50 28.65
C VAL A 175 1.85 -6.42 29.43
N VAL A 176 1.70 -5.17 28.99
CA VAL A 176 2.06 -3.97 29.77
C VAL A 176 0.82 -3.10 29.94
N ILE A 177 0.55 -2.65 31.16
CA ILE A 177 -0.53 -1.67 31.41
C ILE A 177 0.02 -0.27 31.11
N GLN A 178 -0.55 0.35 30.08
CA GLN A 178 -0.21 1.71 29.65
C GLN A 178 -0.92 2.76 30.51
N ASN A 179 -2.17 2.48 30.86
CA ASN A 179 -2.93 3.36 31.75
C ASN A 179 -4.09 2.64 32.44
N LEU A 180 -4.45 3.14 33.61
CA LEU A 180 -5.71 2.84 34.29
C LEU A 180 -6.43 4.17 34.52
N LYS A 181 -7.52 4.37 33.77
CA LYS A 181 -8.37 5.57 33.83
C LYS A 181 -9.59 5.26 34.69
N PHE A 182 -9.74 5.99 35.78
CA PHE A 182 -10.90 5.88 36.66
C PHE A 182 -12.06 6.72 36.14
N ALA A 183 -13.29 6.21 36.27
CA ALA A 183 -14.49 6.96 35.88
C ALA A 183 -14.66 8.22 36.74
N GLN A 184 -14.51 8.08 38.07
CA GLN A 184 -14.62 9.16 39.04
C GLN A 184 -13.69 8.91 40.23
N ASN A 185 -13.26 9.99 40.90
CA ASN A 185 -12.51 9.97 42.16
C ASN A 185 -11.35 8.96 42.18
N PRO A 186 -10.26 9.22 41.42
CA PRO A 186 -9.12 8.31 41.40
C PRO A 186 -8.55 8.15 42.83
N PRO A 187 -8.13 6.93 43.21
CA PRO A 187 -7.53 6.70 44.50
C PRO A 187 -6.14 7.35 44.58
N SER A 188 -5.48 7.26 45.74
CA SER A 188 -4.09 7.72 45.87
C SER A 188 -3.17 6.97 44.90
N THR A 189 -2.05 7.58 44.53
CA THR A 189 -1.05 6.97 43.62
C THR A 189 -0.61 5.60 44.10
N PHE A 190 -0.42 5.42 45.41
CA PHE A 190 -0.07 4.12 45.99
C PHE A 190 -1.12 3.04 45.70
N ILE A 191 -2.40 3.34 45.93
CA ILE A 191 -3.50 2.41 45.67
C ILE A 191 -3.66 2.15 44.17
N LYS A 192 -3.49 3.18 43.33
CA LYS A 192 -3.46 3.01 41.86
C LYS A 192 -2.36 2.04 41.43
N SER A 193 -1.16 2.13 42.00
CA SER A 193 -0.05 1.22 41.68
C SER A 193 -0.34 -0.22 42.09
N LEU A 194 -1.01 -0.45 43.24
CA LEU A 194 -1.48 -1.78 43.61
C LEU A 194 -2.48 -2.29 42.57
N MET A 195 -3.53 -1.53 42.24
CA MET A 195 -4.52 -1.94 41.22
C MET A 195 -3.87 -2.31 39.88
N ILE A 196 -2.91 -1.52 39.42
CA ILE A 196 -2.14 -1.81 38.21
C ILE A 196 -1.37 -3.14 38.37
N GLY A 197 -0.69 -3.35 39.50
CA GLY A 197 0.02 -4.61 39.77
C GLY A 197 -0.90 -5.83 39.74
N ALA A 198 -2.05 -5.80 40.42
CA ALA A 198 -2.99 -6.92 40.41
C ALA A 198 -3.57 -7.20 39.02
N LEU A 199 -3.96 -6.15 38.29
CA LEU A 199 -4.46 -6.30 36.91
C LEU A 199 -3.38 -6.85 35.99
N LEU A 200 -2.14 -6.38 36.12
CA LEU A 200 -1.01 -6.84 35.30
C LEU A 200 -0.76 -8.34 35.53
N GLU A 201 -0.79 -8.79 36.79
CA GLU A 201 -0.65 -10.20 37.14
C GLU A 201 -1.81 -11.03 36.55
N TRP A 202 -3.05 -10.55 36.69
CA TRP A 202 -4.21 -11.22 36.10
C TRP A 202 -4.09 -11.33 34.58
N PHE A 203 -3.73 -10.24 33.89
CA PHE A 203 -3.61 -10.25 32.43
C PHE A 203 -2.52 -11.19 31.94
N ASN A 204 -1.33 -11.16 32.53
CA ASN A 204 -0.23 -12.06 32.15
C ASN A 204 -0.58 -13.54 32.41
N ALA A 205 -1.39 -13.84 33.43
CA ALA A 205 -1.85 -15.20 33.70
C ALA A 205 -3.01 -15.67 32.80
N ASN A 206 -3.80 -14.74 32.25
CA ASN A 206 -5.10 -15.07 31.60
C ASN A 206 -5.24 -14.58 30.16
N LEU A 207 -4.22 -13.97 29.55
CA LEU A 207 -4.32 -13.40 28.19
C LEU A 207 -4.74 -14.44 27.13
N ILE A 208 -4.36 -15.71 27.32
CA ILE A 208 -4.78 -16.83 26.44
C ILE A 208 -6.30 -16.99 26.33
N GLN A 209 -7.08 -16.48 27.29
CA GLN A 209 -8.54 -16.49 27.25
C GLN A 209 -9.12 -15.49 26.24
N PHE A 210 -8.33 -14.50 25.80
CA PHE A 210 -8.69 -13.61 24.70
C PHE A 210 -8.47 -14.32 23.36
N ALA A 211 -9.49 -15.08 22.94
CA ALA A 211 -9.44 -15.97 21.78
C ALA A 211 -9.93 -15.31 20.47
N TYR A 212 -9.88 -13.98 20.37
CA TYR A 212 -10.23 -13.28 19.15
C TYR A 212 -9.13 -13.47 18.10
N VAL A 213 -9.54 -13.85 16.89
CA VAL A 213 -8.68 -13.88 15.70
C VAL A 213 -8.82 -12.55 15.00
N PHE A 214 -7.72 -11.85 14.71
CA PHE A 214 -7.71 -10.55 14.05
C PHE A 214 -7.77 -10.65 12.53
N SER A 215 -7.11 -11.67 11.98
CA SER A 215 -7.11 -12.03 10.56
C SER A 215 -6.75 -13.51 10.42
N THR A 216 -7.14 -14.12 9.29
CA THR A 216 -6.67 -15.44 8.89
C THR A 216 -6.00 -15.31 7.52
N VAL A 217 -4.88 -15.99 7.30
CA VAL A 217 -4.12 -15.93 6.05
C VAL A 217 -3.85 -17.34 5.51
N ASN A 218 -4.06 -17.54 4.20
CA ASN A 218 -3.56 -18.70 3.46
C ASN A 218 -2.15 -18.39 2.96
N LEU A 219 -1.17 -19.19 3.40
CA LEU A 219 0.20 -19.17 2.91
C LEU A 219 0.42 -20.33 1.94
N ASN A 220 1.28 -20.10 0.95
CA ASN A 220 1.69 -21.09 -0.06
C ASN A 220 0.54 -21.66 -0.89
N GLU A 221 -0.56 -20.91 -0.98
CA GLU A 221 -1.70 -21.29 -1.80
C GLU A 221 -1.35 -21.25 -3.29
N ARG A 222 -1.81 -22.27 -4.03
CA ARG A 222 -1.75 -22.26 -5.47
C ARG A 222 -2.84 -21.36 -6.03
N ALA A 223 -2.47 -20.40 -6.86
CA ALA A 223 -3.42 -19.56 -7.55
C ALA A 223 -4.26 -20.36 -8.57
N ASP A 224 -5.55 -20.03 -8.66
CA ASP A 224 -6.45 -20.60 -9.68
C ASP A 224 -5.93 -20.35 -11.11
N GLN A 225 -5.18 -19.27 -11.30
CA GLN A 225 -4.47 -18.95 -12.52
C GLN A 225 -3.00 -18.68 -12.22
N GLU A 226 -2.12 -19.37 -12.94
CA GLU A 226 -0.66 -19.30 -12.77
C GLU A 226 -0.12 -17.86 -12.81
N GLN A 227 -0.72 -16.98 -13.62
CA GLN A 227 -0.33 -15.57 -13.73
C GLN A 227 -0.47 -14.77 -12.43
N PHE A 228 -1.25 -15.26 -11.46
CA PHE A 228 -1.44 -14.64 -10.16
C PHE A 228 -0.69 -15.38 -9.03
N GLN A 229 0.10 -16.41 -9.34
CA GLN A 229 0.84 -17.17 -8.33
C GLN A 229 1.79 -16.27 -7.53
N TRP A 230 2.44 -15.32 -8.19
CA TRP A 230 3.37 -14.38 -7.55
C TRP A 230 2.71 -13.42 -6.55
N LEU A 231 1.38 -13.34 -6.53
CA LEU A 231 0.62 -12.53 -5.55
C LEU A 231 0.32 -13.31 -4.26
N LYS A 232 0.53 -14.63 -4.26
CA LYS A 232 0.16 -15.48 -3.14
C LYS A 232 1.17 -15.32 -2.00
N PRO A 233 0.70 -15.07 -0.76
CA PRO A 233 1.58 -14.95 0.39
C PRO A 233 2.41 -16.23 0.62
N THR A 234 3.71 -16.07 0.86
CA THR A 234 4.61 -17.14 1.34
C THR A 234 5.11 -16.88 2.76
N TYR A 235 5.00 -15.63 3.21
CA TYR A 235 5.24 -15.23 4.60
C TYR A 235 4.27 -14.10 4.97
N THR A 236 3.84 -14.04 6.23
CA THR A 236 2.93 -13.00 6.71
C THR A 236 3.33 -12.39 8.05
N SER A 237 2.95 -11.14 8.23
CA SER A 237 3.03 -10.37 9.46
C SER A 237 1.85 -9.40 9.54
N TYR A 238 1.85 -8.53 10.54
CA TYR A 238 0.79 -7.53 10.74
C TYR A 238 1.37 -6.19 11.15
N GLY A 239 0.65 -5.11 10.92
CA GLY A 239 1.01 -3.79 11.39
C GLY A 239 -0.21 -3.02 11.88
N TYR A 240 -0.03 -2.25 12.94
CA TYR A 240 -0.97 -1.21 13.35
C TYR A 240 -0.36 0.16 13.04
N SER A 241 -1.19 1.12 12.64
CA SER A 241 -0.79 2.51 12.44
C SER A 241 -1.74 3.44 13.20
N ASP A 242 -1.16 4.27 14.08
CA ASP A 242 -1.90 5.26 14.83
C ASP A 242 -2.18 6.52 14.02
N GLY A 243 -3.42 6.68 13.60
CA GLY A 243 -3.90 7.89 12.96
C GLY A 243 -4.28 8.97 13.96
N ALA A 244 -4.67 10.16 13.46
CA ALA A 244 -5.15 11.26 14.30
C ALA A 244 -6.53 10.99 14.95
N THR A 245 -7.27 10.01 14.43
CA THR A 245 -8.61 9.56 14.86
C THR A 245 -8.73 8.07 14.58
N ASP A 246 -9.70 7.38 15.18
CA ASP A 246 -9.91 5.95 14.93
C ASP A 246 -10.17 5.70 13.43
N GLU A 247 -10.92 6.58 12.77
CA GLU A 247 -11.21 6.50 11.34
C GLU A 247 -9.96 6.59 10.46
N LYS A 248 -8.89 7.24 10.96
CA LYS A 248 -7.60 7.39 10.27
C LYS A 248 -6.53 6.42 10.82
N SER A 249 -6.87 5.56 11.78
CA SER A 249 -6.01 4.47 12.25
C SER A 249 -6.28 3.19 11.46
N TYR A 250 -5.23 2.42 11.21
CA TYR A 250 -5.31 1.24 10.34
C TYR A 250 -4.71 0.02 11.01
N PHE A 251 -5.25 -1.13 10.62
CA PHE A 251 -4.69 -2.43 10.93
C PHE A 251 -4.47 -3.17 9.61
N GLY A 252 -3.29 -3.77 9.44
CA GLY A 252 -2.90 -4.35 8.16
C GLY A 252 -2.25 -5.72 8.29
N VAL A 253 -2.50 -6.55 7.29
CA VAL A 253 -1.75 -7.78 7.02
C VAL A 253 -0.65 -7.46 6.02
N LEU A 254 0.57 -7.84 6.34
CA LEU A 254 1.79 -7.55 5.58
C LEU A 254 2.33 -8.87 5.05
N ASN A 255 2.53 -9.03 3.74
CA ASN A 255 3.02 -10.31 3.20
C ASN A 255 4.24 -10.15 2.31
N MET A 256 5.09 -11.18 2.35
CA MET A 256 6.04 -11.49 1.29
C MET A 256 5.45 -12.55 0.36
N THR A 257 5.94 -12.57 -0.87
CA THR A 257 5.55 -13.47 -1.95
C THR A 257 6.79 -14.09 -2.57
N ASP A 258 6.64 -15.16 -3.38
CA ASP A 258 7.76 -15.85 -4.05
C ASP A 258 8.94 -16.20 -3.11
N ASP A 259 8.65 -16.61 -1.87
CA ASP A 259 9.65 -16.96 -0.85
C ASP A 259 10.68 -15.86 -0.55
N ARG A 260 10.34 -14.59 -0.82
CA ARG A 260 11.19 -13.45 -0.47
C ARG A 260 11.34 -13.34 1.05
N SER A 261 12.56 -13.03 1.50
CA SER A 261 12.87 -12.89 2.92
C SER A 261 12.25 -11.63 3.52
N PRO A 262 11.60 -11.72 4.71
CA PRO A 262 11.13 -10.56 5.47
C PRO A 262 12.24 -9.95 6.36
N GLU A 263 13.48 -10.43 6.27
CA GLU A 263 14.58 -10.00 7.15
C GLU A 263 14.84 -8.50 7.03
N GLY A 264 14.92 -7.82 8.19
CA GLY A 264 15.16 -6.39 8.27
C GLY A 264 13.94 -5.50 7.99
N LEU A 265 12.76 -6.08 7.72
CA LEU A 265 11.53 -5.31 7.55
C LEU A 265 10.88 -4.96 8.88
N GLU A 266 10.42 -3.71 8.97
CA GLU A 266 9.60 -3.21 10.07
C GLU A 266 8.11 -3.41 9.76
N ASN A 267 7.33 -3.57 10.82
CA ASN A 267 5.89 -3.87 10.72
C ASN A 267 5.02 -2.61 10.57
N HIS A 268 5.49 -1.62 9.81
CA HIS A 268 4.83 -0.33 9.70
C HIS A 268 3.92 -0.24 8.48
N LEU A 269 2.93 0.65 8.57
CA LEU A 269 2.06 1.04 7.45
C LEU A 269 2.27 2.53 7.14
N PRO A 270 2.29 2.94 5.87
CA PRO A 270 2.35 4.36 5.54
C PRO A 270 1.05 5.07 5.93
N PRO A 271 1.06 6.37 6.24
CA PRO A 271 -0.16 7.14 6.54
C PRO A 271 -1.22 7.12 5.42
N ALA A 272 -0.78 6.94 4.16
CA ALA A 272 -1.62 6.83 2.98
C ALA A 272 -1.99 5.38 2.61
N ALA A 273 -1.80 4.41 3.52
CA ALA A 273 -2.06 2.99 3.27
C ALA A 273 -3.46 2.71 2.74
N ILE A 274 -4.49 3.43 3.21
CA ILE A 274 -5.86 3.36 2.71
C ILE A 274 -6.20 4.68 1.99
N PRO A 275 -6.66 4.65 0.72
CA PRO A 275 -7.15 5.85 0.02
C PRO A 275 -8.23 6.57 0.82
N GLU A 276 -8.29 7.90 0.70
CA GLU A 276 -9.19 8.73 1.51
C GLU A 276 -10.67 8.32 1.40
N GLU A 277 -11.13 8.00 0.20
CA GLU A 277 -12.52 7.60 -0.09
C GLU A 277 -12.79 6.09 0.09
N ALA A 278 -11.79 5.31 0.50
CA ALA A 278 -11.92 3.86 0.69
C ALA A 278 -12.09 3.48 2.17
N ARG A 279 -12.64 2.31 2.45
CA ARG A 279 -12.68 1.73 3.82
C ARG A 279 -11.56 0.73 4.08
N ALA A 280 -11.01 0.16 3.02
CA ALA A 280 -9.86 -0.72 3.05
C ALA A 280 -9.04 -0.58 1.76
N SER A 281 -7.85 -1.15 1.76
CA SER A 281 -6.99 -1.19 0.58
C SER A 281 -6.18 -2.48 0.51
N PHE A 282 -5.94 -2.94 -0.71
CA PHE A 282 -4.90 -3.91 -1.01
C PHE A 282 -3.84 -3.23 -1.88
N SER A 283 -2.60 -3.22 -1.42
CA SER A 283 -1.47 -2.57 -2.10
C SER A 283 -0.44 -3.60 -2.53
N ILE A 284 0.08 -3.44 -3.75
CA ILE A 284 1.20 -4.20 -4.29
C ILE A 284 2.41 -3.28 -4.38
N ALA A 285 3.56 -3.73 -3.86
CA ALA A 285 4.81 -2.98 -3.91
C ALA A 285 5.15 -2.52 -5.33
N MET A 286 5.66 -1.30 -5.46
CA MET A 286 6.01 -0.74 -6.79
C MET A 286 7.05 -1.59 -7.53
N GLU A 287 8.07 -2.06 -6.81
CA GLU A 287 9.07 -2.99 -7.35
C GLU A 287 8.39 -4.21 -7.99
N ARG A 288 7.45 -4.83 -7.27
CA ARG A 288 6.76 -6.04 -7.72
C ARG A 288 5.84 -5.74 -8.89
N PHE A 289 5.14 -4.62 -8.86
CA PHE A 289 4.35 -4.14 -9.98
C PHE A 289 5.21 -3.94 -11.25
N LEU A 290 6.35 -3.27 -11.13
CA LEU A 290 7.25 -3.05 -12.26
C LEU A 290 7.85 -4.36 -12.77
N GLU A 291 8.36 -5.21 -11.87
CA GLU A 291 9.02 -6.47 -12.19
C GLU A 291 8.06 -7.49 -12.81
N LYS A 292 6.86 -7.67 -12.22
CA LYS A 292 5.94 -8.76 -12.57
C LYS A 292 4.89 -8.36 -13.60
N MET A 293 4.56 -7.07 -13.72
CA MET A 293 3.47 -6.59 -14.59
C MET A 293 3.93 -5.64 -15.70
N VAL A 294 4.94 -4.80 -15.48
CA VAL A 294 5.36 -3.83 -16.50
C VAL A 294 6.47 -4.39 -17.38
N LEU A 295 7.58 -4.82 -16.78
CA LEU A 295 8.77 -5.27 -17.48
C LEU A 295 8.50 -6.41 -18.49
N PRO A 296 7.76 -7.50 -18.14
CA PRO A 296 7.50 -8.59 -19.08
C PRO A 296 6.54 -8.19 -20.21
N GLY A 297 5.80 -7.09 -20.04
CA GLY A 297 4.88 -6.54 -21.03
C GLY A 297 5.57 -5.68 -22.07
N LEU A 298 6.69 -5.04 -21.74
CA LEU A 298 7.30 -4.03 -22.62
C LEU A 298 7.58 -4.53 -24.04
N PRO A 299 8.15 -5.73 -24.27
CA PRO A 299 8.41 -6.22 -25.62
C PRO A 299 7.15 -6.34 -26.48
N LYS A 300 5.97 -6.54 -25.88
CA LYS A 300 4.69 -6.58 -26.61
C LYS A 300 4.26 -5.20 -27.10
N GLY A 301 4.72 -4.13 -26.44
CA GLY A 301 4.53 -2.76 -26.88
C GLY A 301 5.54 -2.29 -27.94
N PHE A 302 6.59 -3.07 -28.19
CA PHE A 302 7.67 -2.75 -29.13
C PHE A 302 7.93 -3.93 -30.07
N PRO A 303 7.35 -3.95 -31.28
CA PRO A 303 7.40 -5.14 -32.16
C PRO A 303 8.80 -5.65 -32.54
N ASN A 304 9.82 -4.79 -32.48
CA ASN A 304 11.21 -5.16 -32.77
C ASN A 304 12.08 -5.29 -31.50
N ALA A 305 11.47 -5.31 -30.32
CA ALA A 305 12.16 -5.51 -29.05
C ALA A 305 11.98 -6.94 -28.54
N SER A 306 12.86 -7.31 -27.60
CA SER A 306 12.87 -8.56 -26.86
C SER A 306 13.03 -8.28 -25.37
N ASP A 307 12.80 -9.31 -24.54
CA ASP A 307 12.85 -9.20 -23.08
C ASP A 307 14.20 -8.67 -22.56
N THR A 308 15.30 -8.91 -23.28
CA THR A 308 16.64 -8.44 -22.90
C THR A 308 16.90 -6.97 -23.23
N ASP A 309 15.98 -6.31 -23.93
CA ASP A 309 16.10 -4.91 -24.33
C ASP A 309 15.73 -3.96 -23.22
N PHE A 310 15.14 -4.47 -22.14
CA PHE A 310 14.71 -3.70 -20.97
C PHE A 310 15.25 -4.33 -19.70
N THR A 311 15.54 -3.50 -18.71
CA THR A 311 15.96 -3.94 -17.38
C THR A 311 15.37 -3.05 -16.32
N LEU A 312 15.16 -3.62 -15.14
CA LEU A 312 14.87 -2.84 -13.95
C LEU A 312 16.19 -2.26 -13.42
N ALA A 313 16.20 -0.98 -13.08
CA ALA A 313 17.35 -0.19 -12.67
C ALA A 313 16.97 0.74 -11.52
N ASN A 314 17.96 1.48 -11.02
CA ASN A 314 17.79 2.49 -9.96
C ASN A 314 17.06 1.94 -8.72
N ASN A 315 17.66 0.93 -8.08
CA ASN A 315 17.08 0.24 -6.91
C ASN A 315 15.66 -0.26 -7.15
N ASN A 316 15.44 -0.86 -8.32
CA ASN A 316 14.18 -1.46 -8.73
C ASN A 316 13.00 -0.49 -8.90
N THR A 317 13.28 0.78 -9.20
CA THR A 317 12.24 1.83 -9.31
C THR A 317 12.05 2.39 -10.72
N VAL A 318 12.94 2.07 -11.65
CA VAL A 318 12.91 2.57 -13.03
C VAL A 318 13.13 1.40 -13.99
N ILE A 319 12.31 1.29 -15.04
CA ILE A 319 12.62 0.40 -16.17
C ILE A 319 13.30 1.22 -17.25
N GLN A 320 14.41 0.72 -17.78
CA GLN A 320 15.14 1.39 -18.85
C GLN A 320 15.54 0.41 -19.96
N ASN A 321 15.80 0.93 -21.15
CA ASN A 321 16.35 0.11 -22.23
C ASN A 321 17.85 -0.18 -22.02
N THR A 322 18.30 -1.38 -22.39
CA THR A 322 19.71 -1.82 -22.31
C THR A 322 20.48 -1.53 -23.61
N ARG A 323 19.75 -1.35 -24.72
CA ARG A 323 20.25 -0.98 -26.04
C ARG A 323 19.19 -0.19 -26.80
N THR A 324 19.58 0.42 -27.92
CA THR A 324 18.63 1.10 -28.81
C THR A 324 17.52 0.16 -29.27
N VAL A 325 16.27 0.59 -29.11
CA VAL A 325 15.08 -0.15 -29.55
C VAL A 325 14.56 0.42 -30.86
N ILE A 326 14.32 -0.44 -31.85
CA ILE A 326 13.81 -0.01 -33.16
C ILE A 326 12.29 0.08 -33.12
N ALA A 327 11.74 1.27 -33.30
CA ALA A 327 10.29 1.46 -33.37
C ALA A 327 9.73 1.06 -34.74
N ASP A 328 8.41 0.95 -34.83
CA ASP A 328 7.74 0.74 -36.11
C ASP A 328 8.00 1.89 -37.08
N LYS A 329 8.04 1.55 -38.37
CA LYS A 329 8.16 2.56 -39.42
C LYS A 329 6.97 3.51 -39.36
N ILE A 330 7.26 4.79 -39.47
CA ILE A 330 6.24 5.82 -39.56
C ILE A 330 6.30 6.54 -40.88
N LYS A 331 5.14 6.96 -41.36
CA LYS A 331 5.04 7.78 -42.56
C LYS A 331 4.89 9.23 -42.16
N VAL A 332 5.86 10.07 -42.50
CA VAL A 332 5.73 11.53 -42.40
C VAL A 332 5.72 12.11 -43.81
N GLY A 333 4.59 12.71 -44.18
CA GLY A 333 4.34 13.09 -45.56
C GLY A 333 4.32 11.86 -46.48
N LEU A 334 5.27 11.80 -47.42
CA LEU A 334 5.39 10.70 -48.39
C LEU A 334 6.53 9.71 -48.05
N ILE A 335 7.35 10.00 -47.03
CA ILE A 335 8.56 9.23 -46.71
C ILE A 335 8.30 8.38 -45.47
N TRP A 336 8.82 7.15 -45.50
CA TRP A 336 8.86 6.26 -44.35
C TRP A 336 10.17 6.43 -43.60
N TYR A 337 10.07 6.68 -42.30
CA TYR A 337 11.19 6.78 -41.39
C TYR A 337 11.14 5.61 -40.40
N THR A 338 12.30 5.12 -40.00
CA THR A 338 12.45 4.12 -38.94
C THR A 338 13.01 4.83 -37.70
N PRO A 339 12.20 5.11 -36.68
CA PRO A 339 12.68 5.73 -35.45
C PRO A 339 13.51 4.75 -34.61
N GLU A 340 14.57 5.26 -34.00
CA GLU A 340 15.48 4.56 -33.09
C GLU A 340 15.31 5.16 -31.69
N ILE A 341 14.83 4.37 -30.73
CA ILE A 341 14.68 4.80 -29.33
C ILE A 341 16.00 4.56 -28.62
N GLU A 342 16.79 5.62 -28.44
CA GLU A 342 18.09 5.57 -27.77
C GLU A 342 17.95 5.53 -26.26
N THR A 343 16.98 6.28 -25.73
CA THR A 343 16.63 6.30 -24.31
C THR A 343 15.16 5.99 -24.14
N PHE A 344 14.87 5.08 -23.21
CA PHE A 344 13.55 4.76 -22.69
C PHE A 344 13.69 4.64 -21.18
N GLU A 345 12.89 5.39 -20.44
CA GLU A 345 12.83 5.35 -18.98
C GLU A 345 11.36 5.39 -18.55
N LEU A 346 10.93 4.38 -17.81
CA LEU A 346 9.59 4.30 -17.21
C LEU A 346 9.72 4.28 -15.70
N GLN A 347 9.05 5.20 -15.04
CA GLN A 347 8.95 5.26 -13.59
C GLN A 347 7.54 5.61 -13.14
N VAL A 348 7.25 5.39 -11.86
CA VAL A 348 6.01 5.84 -11.23
C VAL A 348 6.32 6.89 -10.17
N VAL A 349 5.58 8.00 -10.22
CA VAL A 349 5.70 9.12 -9.29
C VAL A 349 4.30 9.57 -8.88
N GLY A 350 3.95 9.40 -7.62
CA GLY A 350 2.58 9.52 -7.14
C GLY A 350 1.66 8.58 -7.90
N ASN A 351 0.67 9.17 -8.57
CA ASN A 351 -0.30 8.48 -9.42
C ASN A 351 0.03 8.46 -10.92
N GLU A 352 1.19 8.98 -11.32
CA GLU A 352 1.58 9.06 -12.72
C GLU A 352 2.61 8.00 -13.09
N ILE A 353 2.31 7.22 -14.11
CA ILE A 353 3.32 6.55 -14.95
C ILE A 353 3.96 7.64 -15.80
N GLN A 354 5.26 7.82 -15.62
CA GLN A 354 6.07 8.74 -16.41
C GLN A 354 6.93 7.94 -17.38
N ILE A 355 6.78 8.22 -18.67
CA ILE A 355 7.57 7.57 -19.72
C ILE A 355 8.36 8.65 -20.43
N HIS A 356 9.69 8.61 -20.26
CA HIS A 356 10.65 9.47 -20.92
C HIS A 356 11.35 8.71 -22.06
N THR A 357 11.47 9.36 -23.21
CA THR A 357 12.11 8.77 -24.40
C THR A 357 12.95 9.79 -25.14
N ILE A 358 14.12 9.38 -25.61
CA ILE A 358 14.89 10.09 -26.64
C ILE A 358 14.87 9.23 -27.90
N THR A 359 14.23 9.75 -28.95
CA THR A 359 14.07 9.05 -30.23
C THR A 359 14.86 9.75 -31.32
N LYS A 360 15.77 9.03 -31.96
CA LYS A 360 16.53 9.47 -33.13
C LYS A 360 15.82 9.05 -34.41
N VAL A 361 15.85 9.92 -35.41
CA VAL A 361 15.30 9.68 -36.74
C VAL A 361 16.31 10.16 -37.77
N ASN A 362 16.80 9.23 -38.59
CA ASN A 362 17.67 9.59 -39.70
C ASN A 362 16.83 10.21 -40.83
N ILE A 363 17.07 11.48 -41.14
CA ILE A 363 16.34 12.21 -42.18
C ILE A 363 16.98 11.96 -43.55
N SER A 364 18.30 12.08 -43.60
CA SER A 364 19.14 11.84 -44.77
C SER A 364 20.58 11.62 -44.32
N PRO A 365 21.52 11.21 -45.21
CA PRO A 365 22.93 11.09 -44.85
C PRO A 365 23.46 12.37 -44.21
N GLY A 366 24.01 12.26 -43.01
CA GLY A 366 24.57 13.38 -42.26
C GLY A 366 23.55 14.31 -41.58
N ILE A 367 22.25 13.98 -41.56
CA ILE A 367 21.21 14.76 -40.86
C ILE A 367 20.33 13.83 -40.03
N ASP A 368 20.42 13.97 -38.71
CA ASP A 368 19.59 13.26 -37.74
C ASP A 368 18.73 14.25 -36.97
N THR A 369 17.49 13.86 -36.68
CA THR A 369 16.59 14.59 -35.79
C THR A 369 16.36 13.76 -34.53
N PHE A 370 16.41 14.42 -33.38
CA PHE A 370 16.15 13.82 -32.09
C PHE A 370 14.89 14.43 -31.50
N VAL A 371 14.07 13.58 -30.88
CA VAL A 371 12.87 13.98 -30.18
C VAL A 371 12.98 13.47 -28.74
N ASP A 372 13.08 14.40 -27.80
CA ASP A 372 12.99 14.16 -26.36
C ASP A 372 11.53 14.36 -25.95
N ASN A 373 10.95 13.35 -25.32
CA ASN A 373 9.58 13.42 -24.88
C ASN A 373 9.36 12.77 -23.53
N THR A 374 8.57 13.42 -22.69
CA THR A 374 8.01 12.82 -21.47
C THR A 374 6.48 12.81 -21.55
N SER A 375 5.88 11.64 -21.30
CA SER A 375 4.43 11.47 -21.20
C SER A 375 3.99 11.06 -19.79
N TYR A 376 2.74 11.34 -19.46
CA TYR A 376 2.19 11.19 -18.11
C TYR A 376 0.82 10.53 -18.18
N GLN A 377 0.71 9.32 -17.62
CA GLN A 377 -0.52 8.51 -17.65
C GLN A 377 -0.92 8.12 -16.22
N GLU A 378 -2.23 8.01 -15.96
CA GLU A 378 -2.80 7.52 -14.70
C GLU A 378 -3.71 6.33 -15.02
N ILE A 379 -3.58 5.25 -14.24
CA ILE A 379 -4.51 4.11 -14.27
C ILE A 379 -5.79 4.51 -13.53
N ILE A 380 -6.95 4.18 -14.11
CA ILE A 380 -8.28 4.47 -13.58
C ILE A 380 -9.16 3.22 -13.63
N VAL A 381 -10.19 3.19 -12.80
CA VAL A 381 -11.28 2.21 -12.89
C VAL A 381 -12.36 2.74 -13.83
N VAL A 382 -12.88 1.88 -14.69
CA VAL A 382 -14.01 2.17 -15.59
C VAL A 382 -15.08 1.09 -15.48
N ASN A 383 -16.35 1.49 -15.65
CA ASN A 383 -17.47 0.56 -15.66
C ASN A 383 -17.63 -0.08 -17.03
N LYS A 384 -17.93 -1.37 -17.04
CA LYS A 384 -18.24 -2.15 -18.23
C LYS A 384 -19.74 -2.07 -18.54
N PRO A 385 -20.17 -2.33 -19.79
CA PRO A 385 -21.59 -2.32 -20.16
C PRO A 385 -22.47 -3.31 -19.36
N ASP A 386 -21.88 -4.38 -18.85
CA ASP A 386 -22.54 -5.40 -18.03
C ASP A 386 -22.64 -5.04 -16.54
N GLY A 387 -22.13 -3.86 -16.14
CA GLY A 387 -22.12 -3.38 -14.76
C GLY A 387 -20.91 -3.80 -13.93
N SER A 388 -20.04 -4.68 -14.44
CA SER A 388 -18.75 -5.00 -13.81
C SER A 388 -17.72 -3.88 -14.03
N GLN A 389 -16.53 -3.99 -13.42
CA GLN A 389 -15.48 -2.98 -13.50
C GLN A 389 -14.22 -3.52 -14.17
N THR A 390 -13.48 -2.65 -14.85
CA THR A 390 -12.14 -2.98 -15.35
C THR A 390 -11.22 -1.77 -15.21
N LEU A 391 -9.99 -1.90 -15.69
CA LEU A 391 -8.99 -0.84 -15.69
C LEU A 391 -8.92 -0.17 -17.06
N ASP A 392 -8.69 1.14 -17.04
CA ASP A 392 -8.29 1.94 -18.19
C ASP A 392 -7.22 2.95 -17.74
N PHE A 393 -6.85 3.88 -18.60
CA PHE A 393 -5.93 4.94 -18.29
C PHE A 393 -6.29 6.24 -18.98
N LYS A 394 -5.76 7.34 -18.45
CA LYS A 394 -5.88 8.66 -19.06
C LYS A 394 -4.58 9.43 -18.96
N GLN A 395 -4.40 10.34 -19.91
CA GLN A 395 -3.30 11.30 -19.84
C GLN A 395 -3.61 12.34 -18.77
N THR A 396 -2.70 12.54 -17.80
CA THR A 396 -2.93 13.48 -16.70
C THR A 396 -2.57 14.92 -17.06
N ARG A 397 -1.66 15.11 -18.02
CA ARG A 397 -1.20 16.42 -18.51
C ARG A 397 -0.53 16.29 -19.88
N ASP A 398 -0.40 17.40 -20.58
CA ASP A 398 0.23 17.41 -21.90
C ASP A 398 1.66 16.85 -21.85
N PRO A 399 2.07 16.04 -22.84
CA PRO A 399 3.44 15.59 -22.94
C PRO A 399 4.38 16.77 -23.08
N ARG A 400 5.55 16.66 -22.47
CA ARG A 400 6.65 17.60 -22.74
C ARG A 400 7.42 17.05 -23.91
N THR A 401 7.55 17.84 -24.97
CA THR A 401 8.27 17.44 -26.17
C THR A 401 9.27 18.52 -26.54
N ASN A 402 10.52 18.13 -26.74
CA ASN A 402 11.57 18.94 -27.32
C ASN A 402 12.17 18.20 -28.52
N HIS A 403 12.82 18.93 -29.43
CA HIS A 403 13.54 18.32 -30.53
C HIS A 403 14.76 19.14 -30.92
N TRP A 404 15.76 18.46 -31.46
CA TRP A 404 16.93 19.10 -32.03
C TRP A 404 17.43 18.34 -33.25
N VAL A 405 18.23 19.02 -34.08
CA VAL A 405 18.81 18.46 -35.30
C VAL A 405 20.31 18.40 -35.13
N LYS A 406 20.90 17.26 -35.49
CA LYS A 406 22.35 17.08 -35.58
C LYS A 406 22.74 16.93 -37.04
N THR A 407 23.68 17.76 -37.49
CA THR A 407 24.20 17.71 -38.85
C THR A 407 25.69 17.41 -38.85
N ALA A 408 26.13 16.57 -39.78
CA ALA A 408 27.54 16.31 -40.00
C ALA A 408 28.23 17.56 -40.55
N THR A 409 29.52 17.74 -40.23
CA THR A 409 30.31 18.94 -40.60
C THR A 409 30.37 19.20 -42.11
N TRP A 410 30.18 18.17 -42.93
CA TRP A 410 30.19 18.27 -44.40
C TRP A 410 28.83 18.69 -45.00
N VAL A 411 27.77 18.78 -44.19
CA VAL A 411 26.42 19.16 -44.64
C VAL A 411 26.21 20.66 -44.44
N THR A 412 25.78 21.38 -45.49
CA THR A 412 25.34 22.77 -45.37
C THR A 412 23.89 22.82 -44.90
N VAL A 413 23.65 23.42 -43.73
CA VAL A 413 22.29 23.55 -43.15
C VAL A 413 21.60 24.78 -43.74
N THR A 414 20.43 24.56 -44.34
CA THR A 414 19.55 25.63 -44.85
C THR A 414 18.29 25.74 -43.99
N GLU A 415 17.59 26.87 -44.05
CA GLU A 415 16.28 27.05 -43.37
C GLU A 415 15.26 25.99 -43.81
N ILE A 416 15.33 25.54 -45.06
CA ILE A 416 14.48 24.46 -45.61
C ILE A 416 14.75 23.14 -44.88
N ILE A 417 16.02 22.79 -44.65
CA ILE A 417 16.40 21.57 -43.92
C ILE A 417 15.86 21.61 -42.48
N ILE A 418 15.98 22.76 -41.80
CA ILE A 418 15.47 22.94 -40.44
C ILE A 418 13.94 22.78 -40.40
N SER A 419 13.22 23.37 -41.36
CA SER A 419 11.76 23.24 -41.45
C SER A 419 11.29 21.80 -41.69
N VAL A 420 11.97 21.07 -42.59
CA VAL A 420 11.68 19.65 -42.85
C VAL A 420 11.96 18.80 -41.61
N ALA A 421 13.11 19.00 -40.97
CA ALA A 421 13.48 18.28 -39.75
C ALA A 421 12.50 18.54 -38.60
N GLY A 422 12.08 19.79 -38.39
CA GLY A 422 11.06 20.14 -37.40
C GLY A 422 9.69 19.49 -37.69
N THR A 423 9.28 19.42 -38.96
CA THR A 423 8.05 18.73 -39.36
C THR A 423 8.13 17.23 -39.05
N ILE A 424 9.28 16.60 -39.31
CA ILE A 424 9.51 15.19 -38.99
C ILE A 424 9.53 14.98 -37.48
N ALA A 425 10.20 15.84 -36.72
CA ALA A 425 10.20 15.80 -35.25
C ALA A 425 8.78 15.81 -34.67
N LEU A 426 7.93 16.73 -35.14
CA LEU A 426 6.55 16.84 -34.70
C LEU A 426 5.70 15.63 -35.12
N GLY A 427 5.91 15.10 -36.33
CA GLY A 427 5.25 13.88 -36.80
C GLY A 427 5.60 12.65 -35.96
N VAL A 428 6.89 12.53 -35.59
CA VAL A 428 7.41 11.46 -34.72
C VAL A 428 6.84 11.59 -33.31
N ALA A 429 6.89 12.78 -32.72
CA ALA A 429 6.31 13.03 -31.39
C ALA A 429 4.81 12.70 -31.35
N GLY A 430 4.06 13.12 -32.38
CA GLY A 430 2.61 12.91 -32.46
C GLY A 430 2.21 11.45 -32.70
N THR A 431 2.96 10.70 -33.50
CA THR A 431 2.58 9.35 -33.96
C THR A 431 3.27 8.25 -33.16
N VAL A 432 4.60 8.33 -33.03
CA VAL A 432 5.43 7.29 -32.40
C VAL A 432 5.30 7.39 -30.90
N ILE A 433 5.59 8.56 -30.32
CA ILE A 433 5.82 8.63 -28.89
C ILE A 433 4.50 8.64 -28.10
N LYS A 434 3.50 9.39 -28.56
CA LYS A 434 2.14 9.29 -27.99
C LYS A 434 1.55 7.89 -28.18
N GLY A 435 1.84 7.23 -29.30
CA GLY A 435 1.46 5.85 -29.56
C GLY A 435 2.09 4.89 -28.56
N ILE A 436 3.42 4.89 -28.45
CA ILE A 436 4.21 4.03 -27.55
C ILE A 436 3.73 4.15 -26.10
N ALA A 437 3.59 5.36 -25.57
CA ALA A 437 3.17 5.54 -24.19
C ALA A 437 1.80 4.90 -23.91
N ARG A 438 0.84 5.08 -24.82
CA ARG A 438 -0.49 4.47 -24.73
C ARG A 438 -0.44 2.95 -24.89
N THR A 439 0.33 2.46 -25.85
CA THR A 439 0.53 1.03 -26.09
C THR A 439 1.12 0.33 -24.86
N ILE A 440 2.13 0.93 -24.22
CA ILE A 440 2.76 0.35 -23.02
C ILE A 440 1.75 0.26 -21.88
N VAL A 441 1.05 1.36 -21.57
CA VAL A 441 0.07 1.36 -20.48
C VAL A 441 -1.10 0.42 -20.78
N ALA A 442 -1.53 0.32 -22.04
CA ALA A 442 -2.52 -0.65 -22.48
C ALA A 442 -2.05 -2.10 -22.24
N VAL A 443 -0.80 -2.44 -22.55
CA VAL A 443 -0.24 -3.77 -22.27
C VAL A 443 -0.24 -4.07 -20.77
N VAL A 444 0.16 -3.11 -19.93
CA VAL A 444 0.15 -3.25 -18.46
C VAL A 444 -1.27 -3.54 -17.96
N ILE A 445 -2.26 -2.80 -18.44
CA ILE A 445 -3.66 -2.99 -18.09
C ILE A 445 -4.18 -4.36 -18.54
N ILE A 446 -3.87 -4.78 -19.77
CA ILE A 446 -4.23 -6.12 -20.26
C ILE A 446 -3.58 -7.19 -19.38
N ALA A 447 -2.32 -7.02 -18.99
CA ALA A 447 -1.61 -7.97 -18.13
C ALA A 447 -2.27 -8.10 -16.75
N LEU A 448 -2.66 -6.97 -16.14
CA LEU A 448 -3.35 -6.94 -14.84
C LEU A 448 -4.69 -7.67 -14.86
N VAL A 449 -5.49 -7.45 -15.91
CA VAL A 449 -6.89 -7.91 -15.95
C VAL A 449 -7.05 -9.27 -16.65
N ALA A 450 -6.24 -9.55 -17.67
CA ALA A 450 -6.38 -10.71 -18.55
C ALA A 450 -5.11 -11.55 -18.72
N GLY A 451 -3.98 -11.13 -18.14
CA GLY A 451 -2.68 -11.78 -18.31
C GLY A 451 -2.00 -11.46 -19.64
N PHE A 452 -0.67 -11.64 -19.67
CA PHE A 452 0.15 -11.31 -20.84
C PHE A 452 -0.16 -12.13 -22.11
N ALA A 453 -0.70 -13.34 -21.94
CA ALA A 453 -1.10 -14.18 -23.07
C ALA A 453 -2.26 -13.57 -23.87
N ALA A 454 -3.11 -12.75 -23.24
CA ALA A 454 -4.24 -12.08 -23.88
C ALA A 454 -3.83 -10.82 -24.69
N ALA A 455 -2.64 -10.26 -24.46
CA ALA A 455 -2.16 -9.03 -25.09
C ALA A 455 -1.78 -9.22 -26.57
N THR A 456 -2.81 -9.38 -27.41
CA THR A 456 -2.70 -9.42 -28.88
C THR A 456 -2.60 -8.01 -29.46
N PRO A 457 -1.98 -7.81 -30.65
CA PRO A 457 -1.89 -6.48 -31.26
C PRO A 457 -3.24 -5.76 -31.42
N ALA A 458 -4.30 -6.51 -31.75
CA ALA A 458 -5.64 -5.97 -31.90
C ALA A 458 -6.22 -5.48 -30.56
N LEU A 459 -6.05 -6.26 -29.49
CA LEU A 459 -6.53 -5.88 -28.16
C LEU A 459 -5.75 -4.68 -27.61
N ILE A 460 -4.42 -4.68 -27.79
CA ILE A 460 -3.55 -3.56 -27.38
C ILE A 460 -3.98 -2.27 -28.07
N ALA A 461 -4.21 -2.31 -29.39
CA ALA A 461 -4.66 -1.15 -30.15
C ALA A 461 -6.02 -0.62 -29.68
N ALA A 462 -6.97 -1.51 -29.37
CA ALA A 462 -8.29 -1.13 -28.87
C ALA A 462 -8.21 -0.47 -27.47
N VAL A 463 -7.46 -1.06 -26.54
CA VAL A 463 -7.25 -0.49 -25.20
C VAL A 463 -6.50 0.83 -25.28
N ALA A 464 -5.44 0.93 -26.09
CA ALA A 464 -4.73 2.19 -26.32
C ALA A 464 -5.60 3.28 -26.99
N GLY A 465 -6.67 2.87 -27.67
CA GLY A 465 -7.69 3.73 -28.26
C GLY A 465 -8.81 4.15 -27.28
N GLY A 466 -8.82 3.65 -26.04
CA GLY A 466 -9.84 3.97 -25.03
C GLY A 466 -11.04 3.02 -25.03
N GLU A 467 -10.92 1.82 -25.61
CA GLU A 467 -12.00 0.81 -25.62
C GLU A 467 -11.85 -0.23 -24.48
N ALA A 468 -11.09 0.08 -23.42
CA ALA A 468 -10.78 -0.87 -22.35
C ALA A 468 -12.05 -1.44 -21.68
N GLY A 469 -13.00 -0.57 -21.34
CA GLY A 469 -14.29 -0.96 -20.72
C GLY A 469 -15.12 -1.94 -21.57
N GLU A 470 -14.97 -1.88 -22.89
CA GLU A 470 -15.69 -2.76 -23.81
C GLU A 470 -14.96 -4.07 -24.08
N LYS A 471 -13.61 -4.04 -24.14
CA LYS A 471 -12.80 -5.17 -24.64
C LYS A 471 -12.17 -6.01 -23.55
N LEU A 472 -11.87 -5.45 -22.38
CA LEU A 472 -11.20 -6.16 -21.31
C LEU A 472 -12.19 -6.96 -20.47
N PRO A 473 -11.77 -8.09 -19.87
CA PRO A 473 -12.56 -8.75 -18.84
C PRO A 473 -12.70 -7.88 -17.58
N SER A 474 -13.48 -8.36 -16.62
CA SER A 474 -13.59 -7.72 -15.30
C SER A 474 -12.26 -7.83 -14.54
N ILE A 475 -11.93 -6.80 -13.74
CA ILE A 475 -10.79 -6.82 -12.80
C ILE A 475 -11.01 -7.75 -11.60
N ASP A 476 -12.23 -8.26 -11.41
CA ASP A 476 -12.61 -9.05 -10.24
C ASP A 476 -11.66 -10.23 -9.97
N LEU A 477 -11.11 -10.86 -11.01
CA LEU A 477 -10.16 -11.97 -10.83
C LEU A 477 -8.85 -11.52 -10.17
N LEU A 478 -8.33 -10.33 -10.51
CA LEU A 478 -7.15 -9.76 -9.87
C LEU A 478 -7.49 -9.43 -8.41
N VAL A 479 -8.60 -8.73 -8.19
CA VAL A 479 -9.07 -8.33 -6.84
C VAL A 479 -9.26 -9.56 -5.95
N LEU A 480 -9.92 -10.60 -6.46
CA LEU A 480 -10.15 -11.85 -5.76
C LEU A 480 -8.82 -12.55 -5.47
N ASN A 481 -7.93 -12.70 -6.45
CA ASN A 481 -6.67 -13.40 -6.24
C ASN A 481 -5.72 -12.67 -5.27
N SER A 482 -5.81 -11.35 -5.19
CA SER A 482 -5.09 -10.53 -4.22
C SER A 482 -5.68 -10.62 -2.82
N THR A 483 -7.00 -10.53 -2.67
CA THR A 483 -7.65 -10.37 -1.36
C THR A 483 -8.12 -11.68 -0.73
N ALA A 484 -8.47 -12.70 -1.52
CA ALA A 484 -8.99 -13.98 -1.02
C ALA A 484 -8.05 -14.74 -0.06
N PRO A 485 -6.71 -14.68 -0.20
CA PRO A 485 -5.82 -15.32 0.76
C PRO A 485 -5.88 -14.71 2.16
N ILE A 486 -6.56 -13.58 2.36
CA ILE A 486 -6.61 -12.87 3.64
C ILE A 486 -8.08 -12.68 4.04
N LYS A 487 -8.46 -13.23 5.18
CA LYS A 487 -9.79 -13.09 5.73
C LYS A 487 -9.82 -12.23 6.97
N TRP A 488 -10.66 -11.20 6.93
CA TRP A 488 -11.02 -10.41 8.11
C TRP A 488 -12.28 -10.99 8.78
N PRO A 489 -12.29 -11.17 10.11
CA PRO A 489 -13.46 -11.65 10.84
C PRO A 489 -14.65 -10.70 10.66
N GLY A 490 -15.83 -11.23 10.32
CA GLY A 490 -17.04 -10.43 10.14
C GLY A 490 -17.08 -9.61 8.83
N ALA A 491 -16.07 -9.72 7.98
CA ALA A 491 -16.04 -9.09 6.66
C ALA A 491 -16.55 -10.06 5.56
N SER A 492 -17.21 -9.53 4.54
CA SER A 492 -17.63 -10.28 3.36
C SER A 492 -16.55 -10.27 2.26
N GLU A 493 -16.97 -10.39 1.00
CA GLU A 493 -16.11 -10.16 -0.16
C GLU A 493 -15.75 -8.67 -0.28
N PHE A 494 -14.48 -8.40 -0.64
CA PHE A 494 -13.98 -7.06 -0.88
C PHE A 494 -14.56 -6.47 -2.17
N LYS A 495 -15.12 -5.27 -2.09
CA LYS A 495 -15.73 -4.56 -3.22
C LYS A 495 -14.84 -3.40 -3.63
N LEU A 496 -14.25 -3.50 -4.81
CA LEU A 496 -13.41 -2.45 -5.38
C LEU A 496 -14.22 -1.17 -5.61
N THR A 497 -13.64 -0.03 -5.24
CA THR A 497 -14.18 1.31 -5.58
C THR A 497 -13.17 2.14 -6.37
N SER A 498 -11.89 1.83 -6.24
CA SER A 498 -10.79 2.55 -6.88
C SER A 498 -9.59 1.65 -7.06
N ALA A 499 -8.82 1.90 -8.12
CA ALA A 499 -7.51 1.29 -8.33
C ALA A 499 -6.62 2.33 -9.01
N GLY A 500 -5.37 2.44 -8.56
CA GLY A 500 -4.45 3.45 -9.06
C GLY A 500 -3.05 3.28 -8.50
N LEU A 501 -2.16 4.18 -8.91
CA LEU A 501 -0.78 4.22 -8.43
C LEU A 501 -0.64 5.26 -7.32
N ASN A 502 0.13 4.96 -6.29
CA ASN A 502 0.53 5.90 -5.26
C ASN A 502 1.74 5.38 -4.48
N GLY A 503 2.90 5.22 -5.12
CA GLY A 503 4.07 4.53 -4.54
C GLY A 503 3.90 3.02 -4.33
N SER A 504 2.69 2.51 -4.56
CA SER A 504 2.30 1.12 -4.76
C SER A 504 1.21 1.08 -5.84
N PHE A 505 0.87 -0.09 -6.36
CA PHE A 505 -0.40 -0.28 -7.05
C PHE A 505 -1.46 -0.59 -6.00
N GLN A 506 -2.36 0.36 -5.78
CA GLN A 506 -3.30 0.38 -4.66
C GLN A 506 -4.72 0.18 -5.17
N MET A 507 -5.39 -0.85 -4.64
CA MET A 507 -6.80 -1.16 -4.86
C MET A 507 -7.58 -0.77 -3.61
N GLY A 508 -8.32 0.35 -3.67
CA GLY A 508 -9.17 0.82 -2.58
C GLY A 508 -10.61 0.32 -2.72
N GLY A 509 -11.25 0.02 -1.60
CA GLY A 509 -12.61 -0.53 -1.61
C GLY A 509 -13.28 -0.63 -0.26
N ASP A 510 -14.39 -1.37 -0.23
CA ASP A 510 -15.09 -1.76 0.98
C ASP A 510 -14.74 -3.24 1.30
N PRO A 511 -14.17 -3.53 2.48
CA PRO A 511 -13.86 -4.90 2.90
C PRO A 511 -15.10 -5.73 3.25
N GLY A 512 -16.29 -5.13 3.32
CA GLY A 512 -17.56 -5.84 3.47
C GLY A 512 -17.96 -6.13 4.91
N PHE A 513 -17.52 -5.34 5.90
CA PHE A 513 -18.03 -5.47 7.27
C PHE A 513 -19.49 -5.01 7.33
N THR A 514 -20.35 -5.85 7.92
CA THR A 514 -21.70 -5.44 8.31
C THR A 514 -21.61 -4.45 9.48
N ILE A 515 -21.99 -3.20 9.21
CA ILE A 515 -22.09 -2.14 10.22
C ILE A 515 -23.19 -2.47 11.22
#